data_AF-A0A523DXK0-F1
#
_entry.id   AF-A0A523DXK0-F1
#
_cell.length_a   1.000
_cell.length_b   1.000
_cell.length_c   1.000
_cell.angle_alpha   90.00
_cell.angle_beta   90.00
_cell.angle_gamma   90.00
#
_symmetry.space_group_name_H-M   'P 1'
#
loop_
_entity.id
_entity.type
_entity.pdbx_description
1 polymer ?
#
loop_
_entity_poly.entity_id
_entity_poly.type
_entity_poly.pdbx_seq_one_letter_code
_entity_poly.pdbx_strand_id
1 'polypeptide(L)'
;MMGHHTRPPTGLTFHRAVVISSTYRRVRLSPDGRLLAFGISGANGNIWIYDLAQDVSSALTADFDNSFPVWTPDGKHLTFSSTRAGSYNLYEQSIDGGAPAKSLSKSEYTQAPGAWIPDGTALLFSMFVETQWDPGRGNSTQVESERPRDLLP
;
A
#
# COMPACT_ATOMS: atom_id res chain seq x y z
N MET A 1 -36.48 -27.87 -8.74
CA MET A 1 -35.08 -27.48 -8.96
C MET A 1 -34.58 -26.84 -7.67
N MET A 2 -33.86 -27.59 -6.82
CA MET A 2 -33.38 -27.11 -5.52
C MET A 2 -31.96 -26.57 -5.67
N GLY A 3 -31.73 -25.34 -5.25
CA GLY A 3 -30.42 -24.69 -5.27
C GLY A 3 -29.51 -25.25 -4.18
N HIS A 4 -28.34 -25.72 -4.57
CA HIS A 4 -27.30 -26.14 -3.65
C HIS A 4 -26.64 -24.90 -3.02
N HIS A 5 -27.06 -24.54 -1.81
CA HIS A 5 -26.31 -23.62 -0.96
C HIS A 5 -25.15 -24.42 -0.33
N THR A 6 -23.95 -24.27 -0.89
CA THR A 6 -22.73 -24.75 -0.25
C THR A 6 -22.48 -23.93 1.01
N ARG A 7 -22.58 -24.56 2.19
CA ARG A 7 -22.13 -23.93 3.45
C ARG A 7 -20.66 -23.51 3.27
N PRO A 8 -20.28 -22.28 3.71
CA PRO A 8 -18.87 -21.92 3.72
C PRO A 8 -18.08 -22.90 4.61
N PRO A 9 -16.79 -23.15 4.31
CA PRO A 9 -15.96 -24.03 5.11
C PRO A 9 -15.99 -23.60 6.58
N THR A 10 -16.31 -24.53 7.48
CA THR A 10 -16.22 -24.34 8.93
C THR A 10 -14.78 -24.01 9.32
N GLY A 11 -14.57 -22.85 9.96
CA GLY A 11 -13.25 -22.36 10.40
C GLY A 11 -12.85 -20.98 9.85
N LEU A 12 -13.62 -20.41 8.93
CA LEU A 12 -13.38 -19.06 8.40
C LEU A 12 -14.20 -18.01 9.15
N THR A 13 -13.54 -17.06 9.80
CA THR A 13 -14.17 -15.85 10.34
C THR A 13 -14.22 -14.79 9.26
N PHE A 14 -15.41 -14.29 8.94
CA PHE A 14 -15.59 -13.17 8.02
C PHE A 14 -15.64 -11.86 8.82
N HIS A 15 -14.66 -10.99 8.62
CA HIS A 15 -14.69 -9.62 9.13
C HIS A 15 -15.24 -8.71 8.02
N ARG A 16 -16.32 -7.97 8.30
CA ARG A 16 -16.95 -7.05 7.35
C ARG A 16 -16.70 -5.61 7.79
N ALA A 17 -15.75 -4.93 7.15
CA ALA A 17 -15.65 -3.48 7.25
C ALA A 17 -16.73 -2.86 6.34
N VAL A 18 -17.72 -2.17 6.93
CA VAL A 18 -18.72 -1.40 6.18
C VAL A 18 -18.62 0.05 6.59
N VAL A 19 -18.31 0.94 5.64
CA VAL A 19 -18.64 2.36 5.80
C VAL A 19 -19.11 2.93 4.47
N ILE A 20 -20.10 3.80 4.60
CA ILE A 20 -20.85 4.52 3.58
C ILE A 20 -20.10 5.82 3.22
N SER A 21 -19.98 6.10 1.92
CA SER A 21 -19.49 7.34 1.25
C SER A 21 -18.03 7.48 0.79
N SER A 22 -17.15 6.48 0.95
CA SER A 22 -15.82 6.51 0.32
C SER A 22 -15.43 5.18 -0.32
N THR A 23 -14.62 5.23 -1.39
CA THR A 23 -14.09 4.02 -2.02
C THR A 23 -12.80 3.58 -1.34
N TYR A 24 -12.89 2.48 -0.60
CA TYR A 24 -11.76 1.74 -0.05
C TYR A 24 -10.95 1.12 -1.18
N ARG A 25 -9.63 1.36 -1.19
CA ARG A 25 -8.74 0.80 -2.21
C ARG A 25 -7.53 0.13 -1.56
N ARG A 26 -7.02 -0.91 -2.22
CA ARG A 26 -5.75 -1.57 -1.89
C ARG A 26 -5.67 -2.04 -0.43
N VAL A 27 -6.70 -2.74 0.05
CA VAL A 27 -6.72 -3.36 1.38
C VAL A 27 -5.59 -4.40 1.50
N ARG A 28 -4.81 -4.35 2.59
CA ARG A 28 -3.74 -5.30 2.93
C ARG A 28 -3.84 -5.73 4.38
N LEU A 29 -3.75 -7.03 4.62
CA LEU A 29 -3.62 -7.61 5.96
C LEU A 29 -2.16 -7.54 6.42
N SER A 30 -1.93 -7.22 7.70
CA SER A 30 -0.61 -7.29 8.33
C SER A 30 -0.09 -8.73 8.35
N PRO A 31 1.25 -8.95 8.40
CA PRO A 31 1.83 -10.29 8.39
C PRO A 31 1.31 -11.20 9.53
N ASP A 32 1.02 -10.61 10.69
CA ASP A 32 0.48 -11.31 11.86
C ASP A 32 -1.04 -11.47 11.85
N GLY A 33 -1.73 -10.94 10.83
CA GLY A 33 -3.17 -11.04 10.68
C GLY A 33 -3.99 -10.13 11.60
N ARG A 34 -3.37 -9.18 12.31
CA ARG A 34 -4.06 -8.36 13.33
C ARG A 34 -4.62 -7.04 12.79
N LEU A 35 -4.00 -6.46 11.77
CA LEU A 35 -4.30 -5.13 11.29
C LEU A 35 -4.62 -5.15 9.79
N LEU A 36 -5.55 -4.28 9.37
CA LEU A 36 -5.77 -3.96 7.96
C LEU A 36 -5.22 -2.57 7.66
N ALA A 37 -4.47 -2.46 6.57
CA ALA A 37 -4.09 -1.19 5.97
C ALA A 37 -4.91 -0.96 4.70
N PHE A 38 -5.41 0.25 4.48
CA PHE A 38 -6.16 0.56 3.27
C PHE A 38 -6.10 2.05 2.93
N GLY A 39 -6.23 2.36 1.65
CA GLY A 39 -6.40 3.72 1.18
C GLY A 39 -7.88 4.13 1.21
N ILE A 40 -8.16 5.34 1.68
CA ILE A 40 -9.46 6.00 1.50
C ILE A 40 -9.33 7.04 0.39
N SER A 41 -10.18 6.93 -0.63
CA SER A 41 -10.21 7.90 -1.74
C SER A 41 -10.98 9.17 -1.30
N GLY A 42 -10.38 10.35 -1.49
CA GLY A 42 -10.91 11.67 -1.11
C GLY A 42 -10.03 12.82 -1.66
N ALA A 43 -10.22 14.05 -1.19
CA ALA A 43 -9.45 15.22 -1.68
C ALA A 43 -7.93 15.07 -1.48
N ASN A 44 -7.52 14.28 -0.48
CA ASN A 44 -6.15 13.79 -0.27
C ASN A 44 -6.26 12.28 -0.01
N GLY A 45 -5.62 11.44 -0.83
CA GLY A 45 -5.54 10.01 -0.56
C GLY A 45 -4.81 9.77 0.75
N ASN A 46 -5.42 9.00 1.64
CA ASN A 46 -4.85 8.72 2.96
C ASN A 46 -4.89 7.24 3.30
N ILE A 47 -3.88 6.81 4.03
CA ILE A 47 -3.75 5.43 4.51
C ILE A 47 -4.26 5.35 5.94
N TRP A 48 -5.12 4.37 6.16
CA TRP A 48 -5.74 4.07 7.43
C TRP A 48 -5.37 2.67 7.88
N ILE A 49 -5.28 2.52 9.19
CA ILE A 49 -5.13 1.24 9.87
C ILE A 49 -6.44 0.90 10.58
N TYR A 50 -6.84 -0.36 10.50
CA TYR A 50 -7.96 -0.90 11.27
C TYR A 50 -7.47 -2.09 12.09
N ASP A 51 -7.71 -2.04 13.39
CA ASP A 51 -7.42 -3.12 14.33
C ASP A 51 -8.62 -4.09 14.38
N LEU A 52 -8.38 -5.34 13.96
CA LEU A 52 -9.41 -6.37 13.88
C LEU A 52 -9.93 -6.84 15.24
N ALA A 53 -9.09 -6.74 16.29
CA ALA A 53 -9.45 -7.18 17.63
C ALA A 53 -10.20 -6.09 18.40
N GLN A 54 -9.84 -4.83 18.18
CA GLN A 54 -10.44 -3.69 18.87
C GLN A 54 -11.63 -3.07 18.13
N ASP A 55 -11.80 -3.39 16.84
CA ASP A 55 -12.83 -2.80 15.97
C ASP A 55 -12.71 -1.26 15.86
N VAL A 56 -11.46 -0.77 15.74
CA VAL A 56 -11.13 0.66 15.68
C VAL A 56 -10.29 0.97 14.45
N SER A 57 -10.58 2.09 13.78
CA SER A 57 -9.77 2.64 12.70
C SER A 57 -9.05 3.92 13.12
N SER A 58 -7.81 4.10 12.66
CA SER A 58 -7.04 5.33 12.82
C SER A 58 -6.35 5.72 11.52
N ALA A 59 -6.19 7.03 11.30
CA ALA A 59 -5.41 7.53 10.18
C ALA A 59 -3.91 7.38 10.47
N LEU A 60 -3.15 6.81 9.53
CA LEU A 60 -1.68 6.77 9.59
C LEU A 60 -1.08 8.03 8.93
N THR A 61 -1.68 8.45 7.83
CA THR A 61 -1.28 9.64 7.06
C THR A 61 -2.39 10.68 7.08
N ALA A 62 -2.02 11.96 6.93
CA ALA A 62 -2.96 13.07 6.88
C ALA A 62 -2.67 14.04 5.72
N ASP A 63 -1.39 14.31 5.46
CA ASP A 63 -0.93 15.24 4.43
C ASP A 63 -0.50 14.54 3.14
N PHE A 64 -0.56 15.27 2.02
CA PHE A 64 -0.24 14.79 0.66
C PHE A 64 -1.21 13.72 0.16
N ASP A 65 -1.00 13.26 -1.08
CA ASP A 65 -1.72 12.11 -1.61
C ASP A 65 -0.89 10.85 -1.37
N ASN A 66 -1.43 9.94 -0.57
CA ASN A 66 -0.79 8.71 -0.12
C ASN A 66 -1.63 7.49 -0.55
N SER A 67 -1.00 6.53 -1.21
CA SER A 67 -1.69 5.37 -1.76
C SER A 67 -0.81 4.13 -1.82
N PHE A 68 -1.42 2.98 -2.18
CA PHE A 68 -0.74 1.68 -2.29
C PHE A 68 0.00 1.26 -1.00
N PRO A 69 -0.69 1.12 0.15
CA PRO A 69 -0.03 0.61 1.36
C PRO A 69 0.48 -0.82 1.15
N VAL A 70 1.67 -1.10 1.65
CA VAL A 70 2.31 -2.42 1.70
C VAL A 70 3.03 -2.57 3.04
N TRP A 71 2.69 -3.62 3.79
CA TRP A 71 3.33 -3.91 5.07
C TRP A 71 4.78 -4.34 4.90
N THR A 72 5.67 -3.84 5.76
CA THR A 72 6.98 -4.46 5.95
C THR A 72 6.81 -5.88 6.53
N PRO A 73 7.75 -6.82 6.29
CA PRO A 73 7.59 -8.20 6.78
C PRO A 73 7.54 -8.33 8.30
N ASP A 74 8.12 -7.37 9.02
CA ASP A 74 8.07 -7.30 10.49
C ASP A 74 6.74 -6.76 11.03
N GLY A 75 5.85 -6.27 10.16
CA GLY A 75 4.54 -5.70 10.52
C GLY A 75 4.61 -4.36 11.25
N LYS A 76 5.78 -3.73 11.38
CA LYS A 76 5.95 -2.49 12.17
C LYS A 76 5.82 -1.23 11.34
N HIS A 77 5.91 -1.33 10.01
CA HIS A 77 5.87 -0.19 9.12
C HIS A 77 4.96 -0.47 7.92
N LEU A 78 4.55 0.62 7.29
CA LEU A 78 3.94 0.61 5.97
C LEU A 78 4.80 1.37 4.99
N THR A 79 5.04 0.74 3.84
CA THR A 79 5.54 1.40 2.64
C THR A 79 4.38 1.82 1.76
N PHE A 80 4.49 2.99 1.15
CA PHE A 80 3.43 3.58 0.32
C PHE A 80 3.98 4.57 -0.70
N SER A 81 3.16 4.89 -1.70
CA SER A 81 3.41 5.97 -2.64
C SER A 81 2.95 7.30 -2.04
N SER A 82 3.75 8.36 -2.14
CA SER A 82 3.38 9.71 -1.69
C SER A 82 3.83 10.80 -2.64
N THR A 83 3.02 11.84 -2.81
CA THR A 83 3.34 13.02 -3.65
C THR A 83 4.20 14.09 -2.97
N ARG A 84 4.74 13.79 -1.78
CA ARG A 84 5.63 14.68 -0.99
C ARG A 84 6.81 15.28 -1.76
N ALA A 85 7.30 14.58 -2.79
CA ALA A 85 8.44 15.02 -3.62
C ALA A 85 8.03 15.54 -5.01
N GLY A 86 6.74 15.83 -5.25
CA GLY A 86 6.21 16.35 -6.52
C GLY A 86 5.64 15.29 -7.46
N SER A 87 6.20 14.08 -7.45
CA SER A 87 5.63 12.87 -8.05
C SER A 87 5.43 11.79 -6.98
N TYR A 88 4.69 10.73 -7.29
CA TYR A 88 4.53 9.59 -6.38
C TYR A 88 5.85 8.84 -6.19
N ASN A 89 6.45 9.00 -5.03
CA ASN A 89 7.67 8.32 -4.62
C ASN A 89 7.39 7.37 -3.46
N LEU A 90 8.34 6.48 -3.15
CA LEU A 90 8.19 5.49 -2.10
C LEU A 90 8.56 6.10 -0.74
N TYR A 91 7.69 5.92 0.24
CA TYR A 91 7.86 6.34 1.62
C TYR A 91 7.54 5.20 2.58
N GLU A 92 8.14 5.25 3.77
CA GLU A 92 7.91 4.32 4.86
C GLU A 92 7.51 5.06 6.13
N GLN A 93 6.54 4.54 6.87
CA GLN A 93 6.13 5.09 8.17
C GLN A 93 5.82 3.98 9.17
N SER A 94 6.23 4.18 10.42
CA SER A 94 5.89 3.29 11.54
C SER A 94 4.39 3.33 11.83
N ILE A 95 3.79 2.17 12.13
CA ILE A 95 2.38 2.07 12.47
C ILE A 95 2.02 2.64 13.84
N ASP A 96 3.00 2.76 14.73
CA ASP A 96 2.81 3.38 16.05
C ASP A 96 2.59 4.92 15.92
N GLY A 97 2.80 5.45 14.71
CA GLY A 97 2.75 6.88 14.45
C GLY A 97 3.93 7.63 15.09
N GLY A 98 3.83 8.95 15.15
CA GLY A 98 4.77 9.81 15.88
C GLY A 98 6.02 10.25 15.11
N ALA A 99 6.55 9.43 14.19
CA ALA A 99 7.62 9.84 13.29
C ALA A 99 7.08 10.25 11.91
N PRO A 100 7.59 11.32 11.28
CA PRO A 100 7.28 11.62 9.89
C PRO A 100 7.67 10.47 8.97
N ALA A 101 6.89 10.22 7.92
CA ALA A 101 7.28 9.19 6.95
C ALA A 101 8.65 9.51 6.32
N LYS A 102 9.49 8.49 6.29
CA LYS A 102 10.83 8.48 5.72
C LYS A 102 10.71 8.27 4.21
N SER A 103 11.40 9.09 3.42
CA SER A 103 11.56 8.84 1.99
C SER A 103 12.44 7.60 1.80
N LEU A 104 11.95 6.64 1.02
CA LEU A 104 12.75 5.53 0.54
C LEU A 104 13.34 5.86 -0.82
N SER A 105 12.62 6.60 -1.67
CA SER A 105 13.08 6.94 -3.01
C SER A 105 12.82 8.38 -3.42
N LYS A 106 13.53 8.79 -4.49
CA LYS A 106 13.32 10.06 -5.18
C LYS A 106 13.52 9.87 -6.69
N SER A 107 12.45 10.10 -7.42
CA SER A 107 12.34 9.98 -8.87
C SER A 107 11.33 11.01 -9.38
N GLU A 108 11.49 11.46 -10.62
CA GLU A 108 10.48 12.23 -11.33
C GLU A 108 9.33 11.35 -11.85
N TYR A 109 9.55 10.04 -11.93
CA TYR A 109 8.57 9.06 -12.37
C TYR A 109 7.70 8.55 -11.21
N THR A 110 6.44 8.23 -11.52
CA THR A 110 5.52 7.65 -10.54
C THR A 110 5.97 6.25 -10.18
N GLN A 111 6.12 5.99 -8.89
CA GLN A 111 6.44 4.69 -8.32
C GLN A 111 5.27 4.16 -7.47
N ALA A 112 5.04 2.86 -7.54
CA ALA A 112 4.04 2.15 -6.75
C ALA A 112 4.67 0.92 -6.07
N PRO A 113 4.65 0.81 -4.73
CA PRO A 113 5.16 -0.37 -4.06
C PRO A 113 4.28 -1.59 -4.36
N GLY A 114 4.92 -2.73 -4.57
CA GLY A 114 4.29 -4.01 -4.83
C GLY A 114 4.27 -4.89 -3.57
N ALA A 115 5.43 -5.42 -3.20
CA ALA A 115 5.60 -6.33 -2.08
C ALA A 115 7.04 -6.35 -1.56
N TRP A 116 7.20 -6.53 -0.26
CA TRP A 116 8.50 -6.82 0.34
C TRP A 116 8.88 -8.29 0.15
N ILE A 117 10.17 -8.55 -0.04
CA ILE A 117 10.71 -9.90 0.14
C ILE A 117 10.53 -10.28 1.62
N PRO A 118 10.11 -11.53 1.95
CA PRO A 118 9.81 -11.93 3.33
C PRO A 118 10.93 -11.71 4.35
N ASP A 119 12.19 -11.68 3.90
CA ASP A 119 13.36 -11.41 4.75
C ASP A 119 13.59 -9.91 5.04
N GLY A 120 12.76 -9.02 4.47
CA GLY A 120 12.86 -7.57 4.65
C GLY A 120 13.98 -6.92 3.87
N THR A 121 14.67 -7.63 2.98
CA THR A 121 15.90 -7.13 2.35
C THR A 121 15.66 -6.32 1.08
N ALA A 122 14.52 -6.51 0.40
CA ALA A 122 14.18 -5.78 -0.80
C ALA A 122 12.67 -5.52 -0.94
N LEU A 123 12.35 -4.48 -1.67
CA LEU A 123 11.00 -4.07 -2.06
C LEU A 123 10.85 -4.18 -3.57
N LEU A 124 9.84 -4.91 -4.01
CA LEU A 124 9.35 -4.87 -5.39
C LEU A 124 8.48 -3.64 -5.57
N PHE A 125 8.69 -2.89 -6.64
CA PHE A 125 7.88 -1.74 -7.00
C PHE A 125 7.72 -1.64 -8.52
N SER A 126 6.73 -0.87 -8.97
CA SER A 126 6.57 -0.51 -10.37
C SER A 126 6.89 0.96 -10.56
N MET A 127 7.55 1.29 -11.66
CA MET A 127 7.80 2.66 -12.09
C MET A 127 7.14 2.90 -13.44
N PHE A 128 6.45 4.03 -13.54
CA PHE A 128 5.85 4.50 -14.79
C PHE A 128 6.80 5.47 -15.44
N VAL A 129 7.62 4.95 -16.35
CA VAL A 129 8.53 5.75 -17.17
C VAL A 129 7.80 6.06 -18.48
N GLU A 130 7.43 7.32 -18.67
CA GLU A 130 6.96 7.77 -19.98
C GLU A 130 8.17 7.80 -20.92
N THR A 131 8.32 6.73 -21.69
CA THR A 131 9.23 6.74 -22.83
C THR A 131 8.61 7.65 -23.88
N GLN A 132 9.40 8.59 -24.44
CA GLN A 132 8.99 9.33 -25.63
C GLN A 132 8.35 8.36 -26.62
N TRP A 133 7.15 8.70 -27.11
CA TRP A 133 6.40 7.87 -28.04
C TRP A 133 7.28 7.42 -29.22
N ASP A 134 7.74 6.17 -29.14
CA ASP A 134 8.34 5.44 -30.24
C ASP A 134 7.21 4.63 -30.87
N PRO A 135 6.83 4.92 -32.14
CA PRO A 135 5.75 4.21 -32.83
C PRO A 135 5.93 2.69 -32.87
N GLY A 136 7.15 2.18 -32.61
CA GLY A 136 7.46 0.75 -32.56
C GLY A 136 7.44 0.09 -31.18
N ARG A 137 7.30 0.82 -30.07
CA ARG A 137 7.50 0.25 -28.71
C ARG A 137 6.35 0.41 -27.72
N GLY A 138 5.38 1.30 -27.95
CA GLY A 138 4.22 1.49 -27.07
C GLY A 138 4.58 1.94 -25.64
N ASN A 139 3.56 2.19 -24.81
CA ASN A 139 3.77 2.59 -23.41
C ASN A 139 4.33 1.39 -22.60
N SER A 140 5.43 1.59 -21.88
CA SER A 140 6.02 0.58 -21.01
C SER A 140 5.85 0.91 -19.52
N THR A 141 5.33 -0.01 -18.72
CA THR A 141 5.48 -0.02 -17.27
C THR A 141 6.66 -0.93 -16.92
N GLN A 142 7.59 -0.45 -16.08
CA GLN A 142 8.71 -1.26 -15.60
C GLN A 142 8.41 -1.74 -14.17
N VAL A 143 8.74 -3.00 -13.89
CA VAL A 143 8.65 -3.59 -12.55
C VAL A 143 10.08 -3.89 -12.12
N GLU A 144 10.45 -3.36 -10.96
CA GLU A 144 11.80 -3.40 -10.44
C GLU A 144 11.80 -3.89 -8.99
N SER A 145 12.97 -4.29 -8.52
CA SER A 145 13.20 -4.65 -7.13
C SER A 145 14.45 -3.94 -6.65
N GLU A 146 14.36 -3.26 -5.51
CA GLU A 146 15.52 -2.60 -4.92
C GLU A 146 15.58 -2.82 -3.42
N ARG A 147 16.79 -2.74 -2.86
CA ARG A 147 16.96 -2.79 -1.41
C ARG A 147 16.63 -1.42 -0.84
N PRO A 148 16.03 -1.33 0.35
CA PRO A 148 15.61 -0.05 0.93
C PRO A 148 16.74 0.95 1.13
N ARG A 149 17.95 0.45 1.40
CA ARG A 149 19.15 1.28 1.55
C ARG A 149 19.70 1.81 0.23
N ASP A 150 19.28 1.24 -0.89
CA ASP A 150 19.74 1.59 -2.24
C ASP A 150 18.75 2.53 -2.94
N LEU A 151 17.51 2.66 -2.44
CA LEU A 151 16.41 3.38 -3.08
C LEU A 151 16.55 4.93 -3.10
N LEU A 152 17.51 5.51 -2.38
CA LEU A 152 17.76 6.96 -2.41
C LEU A 152 18.88 7.32 -3.41
N PRO A 153 18.72 8.37 -4.24
CA PRO A 153 19.84 8.99 -4.96
C PRO A 153 20.74 9.83 -4.05
#